data_AF-A0AAD9X9F2-F1
#
_entry.id   AF-A0AAD9X9F2-F1
#
_cell.length_a   1.000
_cell.length_b   1.000
_cell.length_c   1.000
_cell.angle_alpha   90.00
_cell.angle_beta   90.00
_cell.angle_gamma   90.00
#
_symmetry.space_group_name_H-M   'P 1'
#
loop_
_entity.id
_entity.type
_entity.pdbx_description
1 polymer ?
#
loop_
_entity_poly.entity_id
_entity_poly.type
_entity_poly.pdbx_seq_one_letter_code
_entity_poly.pdbx_strand_id
1 'polypeptide(L)'
;MFFIGSRTFSNDREVFSMNREMTSNMKEMLKTAEGDWFKVKLTRHDHFEALARIDDALNRALEEFAVQDLRRFMVSCFGHFISMHRELKFSGSVIHQLLLRELDHDGPTDEIRFLLGNHVVRFSNVEFILVTGLRFGVIPDTSMYVAIENGIHERYFPTHDEVSLDDLRVVLTQGEFEKAFDVVKLCLIYMLNWILMGVDERLKIPVWQF
;
A
#
# COMPACT_ATOMS: atom_id res chain seq x y z
N MET A 1 8.78 -30.84 7.98
CA MET A 1 10.06 -30.34 8.53
C MET A 1 10.88 -29.84 7.34
N PHE A 2 10.86 -28.54 7.07
CA PHE A 2 11.60 -27.95 5.95
C PHE A 2 12.86 -27.31 6.50
N PHE A 3 14.02 -27.80 6.04
CA PHE A 3 15.32 -27.23 6.35
C PHE A 3 15.52 -25.97 5.50
N ILE A 4 15.55 -24.81 6.14
CA ILE A 4 16.05 -23.58 5.53
C ILE A 4 17.56 -23.58 5.75
N GLY A 5 18.29 -24.03 4.73
CA GLY A 5 19.74 -23.88 4.69
C GLY A 5 20.08 -22.40 4.63
N SER A 6 20.89 -21.93 5.56
CA SER A 6 21.49 -20.59 5.55
C SER A 6 22.41 -20.46 4.34
N ARG A 7 21.86 -19.97 3.21
CA ARG A 7 22.66 -19.49 2.08
C ARG A 7 23.29 -18.17 2.48
N THR A 8 24.57 -18.24 2.84
CA THR A 8 25.43 -17.07 2.97
C THR A 8 25.49 -16.33 1.63
N PHE A 9 24.88 -15.15 1.61
CA PHE A 9 24.82 -14.21 0.50
C PHE A 9 26.21 -13.58 0.29
N SER A 10 27.21 -14.33 -0.21
CA SER A 10 28.57 -13.78 -0.31
C SER A 10 29.39 -14.12 -1.55
N ASN A 11 29.02 -15.07 -2.43
CA ASN A 11 29.96 -15.45 -3.52
C ASN A 11 29.44 -15.52 -4.96
N ASP A 12 28.17 -15.20 -5.23
CA ASP A 12 27.62 -15.27 -6.61
C ASP A 12 27.28 -13.89 -7.20
N ARG A 13 28.16 -12.88 -7.06
CA ARG A 13 27.89 -11.53 -7.60
C ARG A 13 28.04 -11.40 -9.12
N GLU A 14 28.65 -12.37 -9.79
CA GLU A 14 28.91 -12.28 -11.24
C GLU A 14 27.84 -12.94 -12.12
N VAL A 15 26.86 -13.67 -11.56
CA VAL A 15 25.98 -14.52 -12.39
C VAL A 15 24.84 -13.74 -13.06
N PHE A 16 24.51 -12.51 -12.62
CA PHE A 16 23.39 -11.74 -13.15
C PHE A 16 23.64 -10.22 -13.27
N SER A 17 24.90 -9.77 -13.42
CA SER A 17 25.20 -8.35 -13.65
C SER A 17 25.41 -8.08 -15.13
N MET A 18 24.74 -7.05 -15.67
CA MET A 18 25.01 -6.61 -17.03
C MET A 18 26.42 -6.06 -17.16
N ASN A 19 27.04 -6.30 -18.31
CA ASN A 19 28.32 -5.68 -18.64
C ASN A 19 28.12 -4.19 -18.96
N ARG A 20 29.22 -3.44 -19.02
CA ARG A 20 29.21 -1.98 -19.19
C ARG A 20 28.53 -1.50 -20.47
N GLU A 21 28.67 -2.25 -21.55
CA GLU A 21 28.06 -1.95 -22.86
C GLU A 21 26.54 -2.14 -22.80
N MET A 22 26.08 -3.27 -22.25
CA MET A 22 24.66 -3.54 -22.00
C MET A 22 24.03 -2.49 -21.10
N THR A 23 24.71 -2.06 -20.05
CA THR A 23 24.23 -0.98 -19.17
C THR A 23 24.13 0.35 -19.90
N SER A 24 25.08 0.66 -20.78
CA SER A 24 25.02 1.87 -21.61
C SER A 24 23.80 1.84 -22.53
N ASN A 25 23.54 0.73 -23.20
CA ASN A 25 22.39 0.58 -24.09
C ASN A 25 21.06 0.68 -23.32
N MET A 26 20.96 0.10 -22.12
CA MET A 26 19.76 0.22 -21.29
C MET A 26 19.52 1.64 -20.79
N LYS A 27 20.58 2.45 -20.59
CA LYS A 27 20.41 3.87 -20.22
C LYS A 27 19.74 4.68 -21.34
N GLU A 28 19.90 4.28 -22.60
CA GLU A 28 19.21 4.90 -23.74
C GLU A 28 17.71 4.57 -23.75
N MET A 29 17.31 3.50 -23.04
CA MET A 29 15.91 3.08 -22.90
C MET A 29 15.24 3.63 -21.64
N LEU A 30 15.84 4.58 -20.92
CA LEU A 30 15.16 5.21 -19.78
C LEU A 30 13.99 6.04 -20.27
N LYS A 31 12.84 5.95 -19.58
CA LYS A 31 11.66 6.81 -19.87
C LYS A 31 11.96 8.29 -19.71
N THR A 32 12.91 8.61 -18.85
CA THR A 32 13.39 9.97 -18.60
C THR A 32 14.91 9.96 -18.70
N ALA A 33 15.48 10.87 -19.49
CA ALA A 33 16.92 10.99 -19.55
C ALA A 33 17.48 11.45 -18.19
N GLU A 34 18.65 10.93 -17.78
CA GLU A 34 19.26 11.27 -16.48
C GLU A 34 19.52 12.79 -16.31
N GLY A 35 19.60 13.54 -17.41
CA GLY A 35 19.77 15.01 -17.41
C GLY A 35 18.47 15.81 -17.44
N ASP A 36 17.31 15.18 -17.59
CA ASP A 36 16.02 15.84 -17.58
C ASP A 36 15.61 16.16 -16.13
N TRP A 37 15.42 17.44 -15.86
CA TRP A 37 14.95 17.91 -14.57
C TRP A 37 13.44 18.10 -14.64
N PHE A 38 12.70 17.27 -13.91
CA PHE A 38 11.31 17.60 -13.61
C PHE A 38 11.27 18.55 -12.42
N LYS A 39 10.46 19.63 -12.51
CA LYS A 39 9.89 20.27 -11.32
C LYS A 39 8.89 19.30 -10.71
N VAL A 40 9.37 18.21 -10.10
CA VAL A 40 8.48 17.32 -9.37
C VAL A 40 8.01 18.12 -8.17
N LYS A 41 6.76 18.57 -8.25
CA LYS A 41 5.99 18.99 -7.08
C LYS A 41 5.69 17.68 -6.35
N LEU A 42 6.70 17.10 -5.69
CA LEU A 42 6.50 16.01 -4.73
C LEU A 42 5.58 16.61 -3.68
N THR A 43 4.29 16.37 -3.82
CA THR A 43 3.32 16.70 -2.80
C THR A 43 3.81 15.97 -1.56
N ARG A 44 4.12 16.74 -0.53
CA ARG A 44 4.71 16.31 0.73
C ARG A 44 3.73 15.50 1.58
N HIS A 45 2.77 14.85 0.94
CA HIS A 45 1.74 14.03 1.55
C HIS A 45 2.28 12.60 1.53
N ASP A 46 3.02 12.29 2.58
CA ASP A 46 3.41 10.93 2.87
C ASP A 46 2.17 10.17 3.34
N HIS A 47 1.61 9.31 2.48
CA HIS A 47 0.50 8.45 2.84
C HIS A 47 0.88 7.43 3.93
N PHE A 48 2.17 7.23 4.26
CA PHE A 48 2.59 6.40 5.39
C PHE A 48 2.16 6.97 6.75
N GLU A 49 1.91 8.28 6.88
CA GLU A 49 1.37 8.84 8.13
C GLU A 49 -0.02 8.26 8.45
N ALA A 50 -0.79 7.85 7.43
CA ALA A 50 -2.06 7.15 7.65
C ALA A 50 -1.88 5.80 8.34
N LEU A 51 -0.76 5.09 8.11
CA LEU A 51 -0.48 3.81 8.77
C LEU A 51 -0.27 4.00 10.28
N ALA A 52 0.38 5.10 10.70
CA ALA A 52 0.50 5.44 12.12
C ALA A 52 -0.89 5.69 12.75
N ARG A 53 -1.80 6.37 12.05
CA ARG A 53 -3.18 6.59 12.53
C ARG A 53 -3.95 5.29 12.68
N ILE A 54 -3.81 4.38 11.73
CA ILE A 54 -4.42 3.06 11.79
C ILE A 54 -3.87 2.26 12.97
N ASP A 55 -2.55 2.31 13.16
CA ASP A 55 -1.88 1.66 14.29
C ASP A 55 -2.43 2.19 15.63
N ASP A 56 -2.52 3.51 15.80
CA ASP A 56 -3.08 4.14 17.00
C ASP A 56 -4.54 3.73 17.25
N ALA A 57 -5.38 3.73 16.21
CA ALA A 57 -6.79 3.33 16.32
C ALA A 57 -6.93 1.86 16.73
N LEU A 58 -6.10 0.97 16.16
CA LEU A 58 -6.09 -0.45 16.51
C LEU A 58 -5.58 -0.69 17.93
N ASN A 59 -4.55 0.04 18.38
CA ASN A 59 -4.03 -0.07 19.73
C ASN A 59 -5.06 0.40 20.78
N ARG A 60 -5.76 1.51 20.52
CA ARG A 60 -6.89 1.95 21.38
C ARG A 60 -7.97 0.89 21.48
N ALA A 61 -8.37 0.31 20.35
CA ALA A 61 -9.38 -0.75 20.35
C ALA A 61 -8.89 -2.04 21.03
N LEU A 62 -7.59 -2.36 20.99
CA LEU A 62 -7.03 -3.51 21.72
C LEU A 62 -7.04 -3.31 23.24
N GLU A 63 -6.89 -2.06 23.70
CA GLU A 63 -6.99 -1.71 25.12
C GLU A 63 -8.43 -1.73 25.61
N GLU A 64 -9.36 -1.22 24.80
CA GLU A 64 -10.79 -1.17 25.11
C GLU A 64 -11.48 -2.55 24.98
N PHE A 65 -11.04 -3.36 24.01
CA PHE A 65 -11.65 -4.66 23.70
C PHE A 65 -10.62 -5.80 23.78
N ALA A 66 -10.88 -6.79 24.64
CA ALA A 66 -10.02 -7.98 24.79
C ALA A 66 -10.21 -9.01 23.65
N VAL A 67 -9.91 -8.66 22.39
CA VAL A 67 -10.38 -9.44 21.23
C VAL A 67 -9.25 -10.16 20.49
N GLN A 68 -9.39 -11.49 20.37
CA GLN A 68 -8.51 -12.33 19.56
C GLN A 68 -8.53 -11.97 18.07
N ASP A 69 -9.64 -11.41 17.57
CA ASP A 69 -9.80 -11.05 16.16
C ASP A 69 -9.02 -9.77 15.77
N LEU A 70 -8.79 -8.83 16.68
CA LEU A 70 -7.86 -7.72 16.43
C LEU A 70 -6.42 -8.23 16.23
N ARG A 71 -6.05 -9.30 16.96
CA ARG A 71 -4.78 -9.99 16.71
C ARG A 71 -4.76 -10.68 15.34
N ARG A 72 -5.91 -11.17 14.85
CA ARG A 72 -6.02 -11.74 13.49
C ARG A 72 -5.74 -10.70 12.40
N PHE A 73 -6.15 -9.45 12.61
CA PHE A 73 -5.78 -8.35 11.71
C PHE A 73 -4.26 -8.15 11.66
N MET A 74 -3.58 -8.14 12.80
CA MET A 74 -2.13 -7.95 12.87
C MET A 74 -1.32 -9.08 12.22
N VAL A 75 -1.87 -10.31 12.17
CA VAL A 75 -1.24 -11.44 11.46
C VAL A 75 -1.70 -11.57 10.01
N SER A 76 -2.62 -10.72 9.54
CA SER A 76 -3.05 -10.67 8.14
C SER A 76 -2.01 -9.97 7.27
N CYS A 77 -2.20 -9.98 5.94
CA CYS A 77 -1.37 -9.22 5.02
C CYS A 77 -1.39 -7.70 5.32
N PHE A 78 -2.46 -7.20 5.94
CA PHE A 78 -2.57 -5.79 6.31
C PHE A 78 -1.74 -5.40 7.54
N GLY A 79 -1.59 -6.33 8.49
CA GLY A 79 -0.72 -6.12 9.66
C GLY A 79 0.76 -5.96 9.30
N HIS A 80 1.17 -6.48 8.13
CA HIS A 80 2.50 -6.24 7.59
C HIS A 80 2.75 -4.76 7.28
N PHE A 81 1.77 -4.05 6.69
CA PHE A 81 1.90 -2.60 6.43
C PHE A 81 2.02 -1.79 7.74
N ILE A 82 1.29 -2.21 8.77
CA ILE A 82 1.42 -1.62 10.12
C ILE A 82 2.80 -1.94 10.72
N SER A 83 3.38 -3.10 10.47
CA SER A 83 4.75 -3.35 10.93
C SER A 83 5.77 -2.51 10.15
N MET A 84 5.57 -2.39 8.84
CA MET A 84 6.42 -1.62 7.93
C MET A 84 6.51 -0.15 8.29
N HIS A 85 5.40 0.54 8.62
CA HIS A 85 5.47 1.99 8.90
C HIS A 85 6.32 2.34 10.13
N ARG A 86 6.47 1.42 11.08
CA ARG A 86 7.32 1.62 12.27
C ARG A 86 8.80 1.61 11.93
N GLU A 87 9.17 0.91 10.87
CA GLU A 87 10.56 0.68 10.47
C GLU A 87 10.98 1.47 9.21
N LEU A 88 10.03 1.77 8.34
CA LEU A 88 10.26 2.44 7.05
C LEU A 88 9.86 3.90 7.12
N LYS A 89 10.79 4.77 6.74
CA LYS A 89 10.53 6.19 6.54
C LYS A 89 10.40 6.46 5.04
N PHE A 90 9.30 7.08 4.64
CA PHE A 90 9.15 7.52 3.27
C PHE A 90 10.23 8.56 2.93
N SER A 91 10.84 8.39 1.77
CA SER A 91 11.80 9.35 1.22
C SER A 91 11.42 9.66 -0.21
N GLY A 92 10.74 10.80 -0.40
CA GLY A 92 10.36 11.25 -1.73
C GLY A 92 11.56 11.43 -2.66
N SER A 93 12.73 11.76 -2.14
CA SER A 93 13.96 11.85 -2.94
C SER A 93 14.43 10.46 -3.42
N VAL A 94 14.38 9.44 -2.57
CA VAL A 94 14.71 8.06 -2.97
C VAL A 94 13.72 7.55 -4.03
N ILE A 95 12.42 7.75 -3.81
CA ILE A 95 11.39 7.36 -4.78
C ILE A 95 11.57 8.10 -6.10
N HIS A 96 11.83 9.41 -6.06
CA HIS A 96 12.10 10.18 -7.27
C HIS A 96 13.34 9.66 -8.02
N GLN A 97 14.45 9.41 -7.31
CA GLN A 97 15.65 8.85 -7.92
C GLN A 97 15.43 7.45 -8.50
N LEU A 98 14.56 6.63 -7.87
CA LEU A 98 14.14 5.34 -8.39
C LEU A 98 13.32 5.49 -9.68
N LEU A 99 12.36 6.42 -9.72
CA LEU A 99 11.53 6.68 -10.91
C LEU A 99 12.33 7.17 -12.11
N LEU A 100 13.42 7.93 -11.90
CA LEU A 100 14.35 8.30 -12.97
C LEU A 100 15.11 7.11 -13.57
N ARG A 101 15.02 5.93 -12.95
CA ARG A 101 15.60 4.68 -13.45
C ARG A 101 14.59 3.81 -14.19
N GLU A 102 13.35 4.27 -14.34
CA GLU A 102 12.32 3.53 -15.03
C GLU A 102 12.67 3.37 -16.51
N LEU A 103 12.61 2.13 -16.99
CA LEU A 103 12.86 1.78 -18.38
C LEU A 103 11.56 1.86 -19.18
N ASP A 104 11.67 2.33 -20.41
CA ASP A 104 10.58 2.35 -21.37
C ASP A 104 10.29 0.92 -21.88
N HIS A 105 9.05 0.70 -22.32
CA HIS A 105 8.60 -0.61 -22.78
C HIS A 105 7.97 -0.53 -24.17
N ASP A 106 8.44 -1.40 -25.07
CA ASP A 106 7.74 -1.66 -26.32
C ASP A 106 6.57 -2.62 -26.06
N GLY A 107 5.36 -2.08 -25.99
CA GLY A 107 4.10 -2.82 -25.88
C GLY A 107 3.41 -2.77 -24.51
N PRO A 108 2.16 -3.26 -24.40
CA PRO A 108 1.43 -3.30 -23.14
C PRO A 108 2.05 -4.37 -22.23
N THR A 109 2.59 -3.95 -21.09
CA THR A 109 3.17 -4.85 -20.09
C THR A 109 2.56 -4.57 -18.72
N ASP A 110 2.33 -5.64 -17.98
CA ASP A 110 1.80 -5.66 -16.61
C ASP A 110 2.94 -5.58 -15.57
N GLU A 111 4.05 -4.94 -15.95
CA GLU A 111 5.23 -4.78 -15.11
C GLU A 111 5.93 -3.44 -15.33
N ILE A 112 6.58 -2.96 -14.28
CA ILE A 112 7.44 -1.78 -14.29
C ILE A 112 8.88 -2.24 -14.12
N ARG A 113 9.81 -1.70 -14.92
CA ARG A 113 11.23 -2.08 -14.89
C ARG A 113 12.10 -0.90 -14.50
N PHE A 114 13.09 -1.15 -13.64
CA PHE A 114 14.05 -0.16 -13.15
C PHE A 114 15.48 -0.61 -13.40
N LEU A 115 16.32 0.29 -13.91
CA LEU A 115 17.76 0.07 -14.03
C LEU A 115 18.48 0.52 -12.75
N LEU A 116 18.79 -0.44 -11.88
CA LEU A 116 19.49 -0.22 -10.62
C LEU A 116 20.93 -0.71 -10.70
N GLY A 117 21.86 0.24 -10.84
CA GLY A 117 23.27 -0.07 -11.10
C GLY A 117 23.41 -0.81 -12.43
N ASN A 118 23.85 -2.07 -12.35
CA ASN A 118 24.03 -2.93 -13.52
C ASN A 118 22.94 -4.03 -13.61
N HIS A 119 21.83 -3.85 -12.93
CA HIS A 119 20.74 -4.81 -12.89
C HIS A 119 19.43 -4.17 -13.33
N VAL A 120 18.66 -4.90 -14.13
CA VAL A 120 17.26 -4.58 -14.38
C VAL A 120 16.41 -5.30 -13.35
N VAL A 121 15.71 -4.53 -12.54
CA VAL A 121 14.77 -5.03 -11.54
C VAL A 121 13.36 -4.81 -12.07
N ARG A 122 12.49 -5.79 -11.92
CA ARG A 122 11.08 -5.70 -12.34
C ARG A 122 10.15 -5.72 -11.15
N PHE A 123 9.03 -5.03 -11.29
CA PHE A 123 7.89 -5.10 -10.40
C PHE A 123 6.66 -5.40 -11.25
N SER A 124 6.23 -6.66 -11.25
CA SER A 124 5.05 -7.15 -11.95
C SER A 124 3.90 -7.42 -10.99
N ASN A 125 2.78 -7.89 -11.53
CA ASN A 125 1.68 -8.47 -10.77
C ASN A 125 2.15 -9.54 -9.76
N VAL A 126 3.20 -10.31 -10.07
CA VAL A 126 3.71 -11.35 -9.16
C VAL A 126 4.31 -10.72 -7.91
N GLU A 127 5.19 -9.73 -8.07
CA GLU A 127 5.79 -9.01 -6.95
C GLU A 127 4.73 -8.26 -6.15
N PHE A 128 3.73 -7.66 -6.81
CA PHE A 128 2.61 -7.02 -6.12
C PHE A 128 1.80 -8.01 -5.25
N ILE A 129 1.44 -9.19 -5.77
CA ILE A 129 0.74 -10.22 -4.98
C ILE A 129 1.58 -10.64 -3.77
N LEU A 130 2.90 -10.81 -3.96
CA LEU A 130 3.81 -11.22 -2.89
C LEU A 130 3.92 -10.17 -1.78
N VAL A 131 3.99 -8.88 -2.14
CA VAL A 131 4.11 -7.78 -1.17
C VAL A 131 2.78 -7.50 -0.47
N THR A 132 1.68 -7.46 -1.22
CA THR A 132 0.37 -7.03 -0.69
C THR A 132 -0.45 -8.19 -0.14
N GLY A 133 -0.16 -9.44 -0.54
CA GLY A 133 -1.01 -10.60 -0.30
C GLY A 133 -2.35 -10.56 -1.06
N LEU A 134 -2.60 -9.53 -1.87
CA LEU A 134 -3.83 -9.36 -2.63
C LEU A 134 -3.74 -10.12 -3.95
N ARG A 135 -4.85 -10.73 -4.37
CA ARG A 135 -4.94 -11.44 -5.66
C ARG A 135 -5.44 -10.50 -6.75
N PHE A 136 -4.87 -10.60 -7.94
CA PHE A 136 -5.44 -10.02 -9.15
C PHE A 136 -6.54 -10.92 -9.72
N GLY A 137 -7.52 -10.31 -10.39
CA GLY A 137 -8.57 -11.02 -11.12
C GLY A 137 -9.93 -10.37 -10.99
N VAL A 138 -10.95 -11.06 -11.51
CA VAL A 138 -12.34 -10.65 -11.38
C VAL A 138 -12.72 -10.69 -9.90
N ILE A 139 -13.03 -9.53 -9.35
CA ILE A 139 -13.62 -9.43 -8.01
C ILE A 139 -14.97 -10.13 -8.09
N PRO A 140 -15.26 -11.13 -7.23
CA PRO A 140 -16.57 -11.77 -7.22
C PRO A 140 -17.63 -10.69 -7.02
N ASP A 141 -18.75 -10.82 -7.74
CA ASP A 141 -19.81 -9.82 -7.69
C ASP A 141 -20.34 -9.67 -6.26
N THR A 142 -19.93 -8.59 -5.60
CA THR A 142 -20.39 -8.18 -4.26
C THR A 142 -21.58 -7.23 -4.35
N SER A 143 -22.24 -7.09 -5.51
CA SER A 143 -23.33 -6.13 -5.76
C SER A 143 -24.58 -6.30 -4.91
N MET A 144 -24.71 -7.37 -4.13
CA MET A 144 -25.71 -7.42 -3.06
C MET A 144 -25.24 -6.61 -1.84
N TYR A 145 -24.99 -5.31 -2.03
CA TYR A 145 -25.03 -4.37 -0.91
C TYR A 145 -26.47 -4.27 -0.45
N VAL A 146 -26.80 -5.04 0.60
CA VAL A 146 -28.04 -4.86 1.34
C VAL A 146 -27.68 -3.99 2.53
N ALA A 147 -28.22 -2.77 2.59
CA ALA A 147 -28.09 -1.93 3.77
C ALA A 147 -28.57 -2.73 4.99
N ILE A 148 -27.65 -2.96 5.93
CA ILE A 148 -27.94 -3.66 7.17
C ILE A 148 -28.42 -2.61 8.17
N GLU A 149 -29.59 -2.84 8.77
CA GLU A 149 -30.08 -2.01 9.87
C GLU A 149 -29.05 -1.96 10.99
N ASN A 150 -28.76 -0.76 11.50
CA ASN A 150 -27.63 -0.52 12.39
C ASN A 150 -26.34 -1.03 11.71
N GLY A 151 -26.04 -0.55 10.51
CA GLY A 151 -24.81 -0.81 9.76
C GLY A 151 -23.64 0.02 10.29
N ILE A 152 -22.43 -0.17 9.74
CA ILE A 152 -21.28 0.71 10.09
C ILE A 152 -21.58 2.14 9.69
N HIS A 153 -22.15 2.33 8.51
CA HIS A 153 -22.51 3.67 8.04
C HIS A 153 -23.44 4.40 9.02
N GLU A 154 -24.53 3.75 9.45
CA GLU A 154 -25.48 4.35 10.39
C GLU A 154 -24.88 4.64 11.77
N ARG A 155 -24.00 3.77 12.29
CA ARG A 155 -23.35 3.98 13.59
C ARG A 155 -22.38 5.15 13.61
N TYR A 156 -21.50 5.22 12.61
CA TYR A 156 -20.38 6.16 12.63
C TYR A 156 -20.61 7.40 11.77
N PHE A 157 -21.58 7.35 10.86
CA PHE A 157 -21.89 8.44 9.93
C PHE A 157 -23.41 8.73 9.82
N PRO A 158 -24.16 8.83 10.94
CA PRO A 158 -25.63 8.93 10.91
C PRO A 158 -26.16 10.18 10.19
N THR A 159 -25.37 11.25 10.12
CA THR A 159 -25.76 12.53 9.52
C THR A 159 -25.17 12.75 8.12
N HIS A 160 -24.45 11.77 7.57
CA HIS A 160 -23.74 11.93 6.30
C HIS A 160 -24.35 11.00 5.26
N ASP A 161 -24.94 11.55 4.20
CA ASP A 161 -25.38 10.75 3.05
C ASP A 161 -24.17 10.26 2.21
N GLU A 162 -23.05 10.98 2.28
CA GLU A 162 -21.81 10.66 1.59
C GLU A 162 -20.60 10.86 2.51
N VAL A 163 -19.84 9.79 2.73
CA VAL A 163 -18.66 9.79 3.60
C VAL A 163 -17.39 10.09 2.80
N SER A 164 -16.61 11.07 3.23
CA SER A 164 -15.26 11.31 2.69
C SER A 164 -14.18 10.55 3.46
N LEU A 165 -12.99 10.48 2.86
CA LEU A 165 -11.81 9.96 3.55
C LEU A 165 -11.45 10.79 4.80
N ASP A 166 -11.73 12.09 4.78
CA ASP A 166 -11.54 12.96 5.96
C ASP A 166 -12.52 12.63 7.09
N ASP A 167 -13.79 12.37 6.79
CA ASP A 167 -14.79 11.96 7.78
C ASP A 167 -14.37 10.64 8.45
N LEU A 168 -13.90 9.69 7.64
CA LEU A 168 -13.37 8.41 8.14
C LEU A 168 -12.12 8.61 9.02
N ARG A 169 -11.24 9.54 8.65
CA ARG A 169 -10.06 9.92 9.44
C ARG A 169 -10.47 10.49 10.80
N VAL A 170 -11.51 11.32 10.85
CA VAL A 170 -12.02 11.90 12.10
C VAL A 170 -12.51 10.80 13.04
N VAL A 171 -13.33 9.86 12.55
CA VAL A 171 -13.84 8.73 13.35
C VAL A 171 -12.70 7.87 13.91
N LEU A 172 -11.73 7.49 13.07
CA LEU A 172 -10.57 6.70 13.51
C LEU A 172 -9.72 7.43 14.57
N THR A 173 -9.65 8.76 14.48
CA THR A 173 -8.89 9.59 15.42
C THR A 173 -9.60 9.74 16.77
N GLN A 174 -10.94 9.91 16.76
CA GLN A 174 -11.74 9.95 17.98
C GLN A 174 -11.59 8.66 18.79
N GLY A 175 -11.57 7.52 18.10
CA GLY A 175 -11.30 6.23 18.72
C GLY A 175 -12.43 5.68 19.58
N GLU A 176 -13.63 6.29 19.50
CA GLU A 176 -14.83 5.83 20.18
C GLU A 176 -15.55 4.81 19.28
N PHE A 177 -15.34 3.52 19.53
CA PHE A 177 -15.93 2.46 18.71
C PHE A 177 -17.01 1.72 19.48
N GLU A 178 -18.16 1.45 18.85
CA GLU A 178 -19.21 0.65 19.49
C GLU A 178 -18.88 -0.85 19.50
N LYS A 179 -18.14 -1.32 18.48
CA LYS A 179 -17.80 -2.73 18.32
C LYS A 179 -16.35 -2.88 17.88
N ALA A 180 -15.65 -3.85 18.48
CA ALA A 180 -14.27 -4.17 18.13
C ALA A 180 -14.05 -4.57 16.66
N PHE A 181 -15.08 -5.04 15.95
CA PHE A 181 -14.95 -5.38 14.54
C PHE A 181 -15.15 -4.18 13.60
N ASP A 182 -15.79 -3.12 14.09
CA ASP A 182 -16.04 -1.93 13.29
C ASP A 182 -14.73 -1.18 13.05
N VAL A 183 -13.87 -1.02 14.06
CA VAL A 183 -12.55 -0.41 13.89
C VAL A 183 -11.72 -1.12 12.82
N VAL A 184 -11.77 -2.46 12.78
CA VAL A 184 -11.02 -3.25 11.77
C VAL A 184 -11.53 -2.93 10.38
N LYS A 185 -12.85 -2.91 10.18
CA LYS A 185 -13.47 -2.59 8.89
C LYS A 185 -13.19 -1.15 8.47
N LEU A 186 -13.33 -0.18 9.37
CA LEU A 186 -13.01 1.22 9.12
C LEU A 186 -11.53 1.41 8.76
N CYS A 187 -10.61 0.71 9.43
CA CYS A 187 -9.19 0.70 9.08
C CYS A 187 -8.94 0.09 7.70
N LEU A 188 -9.63 -1.00 7.34
CA LEU A 188 -9.50 -1.60 6.00
C LEU A 188 -10.01 -0.66 4.90
N ILE A 189 -11.16 -0.02 5.10
CA ILE A 189 -11.71 0.98 4.17
C ILE A 189 -10.73 2.15 4.02
N TYR A 190 -10.19 2.65 5.13
CA TYR A 190 -9.23 3.75 5.11
C TYR A 190 -7.93 3.36 4.39
N MET A 191 -7.36 2.18 4.68
CA MET A 191 -6.18 1.68 3.95
C MET A 191 -6.43 1.49 2.46
N LEU A 192 -7.56 0.90 2.09
CA LEU A 192 -7.89 0.64 0.69
C LEU A 192 -7.94 1.94 -0.11
N ASN A 193 -8.70 2.92 0.37
CA ASN A 193 -8.90 4.17 -0.37
C ASN A 193 -7.65 5.07 -0.29
N TRP A 194 -7.06 5.22 0.89
CA TRP A 194 -5.95 6.17 1.10
C TRP A 194 -4.59 5.64 0.63
N ILE A 195 -4.26 4.39 0.96
CA ILE A 195 -2.90 3.85 0.78
C ILE A 195 -2.82 3.07 -0.52
N LEU A 196 -3.77 2.17 -0.79
CA LEU A 196 -3.71 1.30 -1.96
C LEU A 196 -4.19 2.01 -3.23
N MET A 197 -5.25 2.81 -3.13
CA MET A 197 -5.79 3.54 -4.29
C MET A 197 -5.26 4.97 -4.42
N GLY A 198 -4.62 5.52 -3.39
CA GLY A 198 -4.07 6.89 -3.42
C GLY A 198 -5.12 7.97 -3.66
N VAL A 199 -6.35 7.75 -3.17
CA VAL A 199 -7.49 8.66 -3.35
C VAL A 199 -7.29 9.91 -2.49
N ASP A 200 -7.62 11.09 -3.04
CA ASP A 200 -7.60 12.37 -2.31
C ASP A 200 -8.61 12.38 -1.15
N GLU A 201 -8.27 13.05 -0.03
CA GLU A 201 -9.05 13.02 1.23
C GLU A 201 -10.45 13.57 1.09
N ARG A 202 -10.64 14.45 0.11
CA ARG A 202 -11.91 15.14 -0.13
C ARG A 202 -12.84 14.31 -1.00
N LEU A 203 -12.33 13.26 -1.62
CA LEU A 203 -13.14 12.39 -2.45
C LEU A 203 -14.01 11.49 -1.59
N LYS A 204 -15.20 11.22 -2.13
CA LYS A 204 -16.22 10.42 -1.49
C LYS A 204 -15.90 8.94 -1.62
N ILE A 205 -16.05 8.23 -0.51
CA ILE A 205 -15.95 6.79 -0.45
C ILE A 205 -17.28 6.22 -0.95
N PRO A 206 -17.27 5.28 -1.89
CA PRO A 206 -18.49 4.65 -2.35
C PRO A 206 -19.23 3.93 -1.21
N VAL A 207 -20.54 4.17 -1.08
CA VAL A 207 -21.38 3.66 0.02
C VAL A 207 -21.32 2.13 0.14
N TRP A 208 -21.16 1.40 -0.97
CA TRP A 208 -21.06 -0.06 -1.00
C TRP A 208 -19.83 -0.63 -0.26
N GLN A 209 -18.90 0.22 0.21
CA GLN A 209 -17.75 -0.19 1.00
C GLN A 209 -18.03 -0.27 2.51
N PHE A 210 -19.16 0.27 2.99
CA PHE A 210 -19.56 0.25 4.40
C PHE A 210 -20.41 -0.97 4.77
#